data_AF-A0A8T3PID5-F1
#
_entry.id   AF-A0A8T3PID5-F1
#
_cell.length_a   1.000
_cell.length_b   1.000
_cell.length_c   1.000
_cell.angle_alpha   90.00
_cell.angle_beta   90.00
_cell.angle_gamma   90.00
#
_symmetry.space_group_name_H-M   'P 1'
#
loop_
_entity.id
_entity.type
_entity.pdbx_description
1 polymer ?
#
loop_
_entity_poly.entity_id
_entity_poly.type
_entity_poly.pdbx_seq_one_letter_code
_entity_poly.pdbx_strand_id
1 'polypeptide(L)'
;MNPNRLRYAAPTGTVLMPWDGARQPTIWTVPPPDMHPREARLELARRYIRVFGPTTAAVFAEWAGVKPAPAGAAFDALATELTPVRTPIVEAWILSVDEPLFRAAPSPAAPARLLPSGDAYYLLQGADRELLV
;
A
#
# COMPACT_ATOMS: atom_id res chain seq x y z
N MET A 1 18.55 15.56 -18.57
CA MET A 1 18.55 14.13 -18.17
C MET A 1 17.26 13.50 -18.67
N ASN A 2 17.31 12.30 -19.29
CA ASN A 2 16.09 11.62 -19.74
C ASN A 2 15.24 11.21 -18.52
N PRO A 3 13.98 11.66 -18.38
CA PRO A 3 13.12 11.38 -17.23
C PRO A 3 12.95 9.87 -16.96
N ASN A 4 12.95 9.04 -18.01
CA ASN A 4 12.79 7.60 -17.87
C ASN A 4 13.96 6.95 -17.12
N ARG A 5 15.16 7.55 -17.13
CA ARG A 5 16.31 7.02 -16.39
C ARG A 5 16.07 7.01 -14.88
N LEU A 6 15.41 8.05 -14.35
CA LEU A 6 15.06 8.10 -12.93
C LEU A 6 13.98 7.07 -12.58
N ARG A 7 12.98 6.90 -13.45
CA ARG A 7 11.93 5.89 -13.26
C ARG A 7 12.50 4.47 -13.16
N TYR A 8 13.49 4.14 -13.96
CA TYR A 8 14.14 2.82 -13.91
C TYR A 8 15.14 2.68 -12.75
N ALA A 9 15.73 3.77 -12.29
CA ALA A 9 16.65 3.76 -11.15
C ALA A 9 15.93 3.75 -9.79
N ALA A 10 14.75 4.35 -9.67
CA ALA A 10 13.99 4.38 -8.41
C ALA A 10 13.79 2.99 -7.75
N PRO A 11 13.33 1.94 -8.45
CA PRO A 11 13.07 0.64 -7.83
C PRO A 11 14.34 -0.12 -7.41
N THR A 12 15.55 0.33 -7.76
CA THR A 12 16.80 -0.30 -7.28
C THR A 12 17.12 0.10 -5.83
N GLY A 13 16.46 1.13 -5.29
CA GLY A 13 16.75 1.66 -3.97
C GLY A 13 18.07 2.41 -3.86
N THR A 14 18.72 2.71 -4.99
CA THR A 14 20.05 3.35 -5.01
C THR A 14 20.00 4.84 -5.33
N VAL A 15 18.82 5.44 -5.45
CA VAL A 15 18.63 6.87 -5.75
C VAL A 15 17.68 7.46 -4.73
N LEU A 16 18.07 8.59 -4.13
CA LEU A 16 17.23 9.36 -3.23
C LEU A 16 16.95 10.75 -3.80
N MET A 17 15.76 11.24 -3.49
CA MET A 17 15.31 12.60 -3.75
C MET A 17 14.67 13.10 -2.45
N PRO A 18 15.32 14.01 -1.71
CA PRO A 18 14.70 14.64 -0.56
C PRO A 18 13.59 15.55 -1.05
N TRP A 19 12.51 15.66 -0.28
CA TRP A 19 11.53 16.69 -0.52
C TRP A 19 12.03 18.02 0.03
N ASP A 20 12.28 18.99 -0.84
CA ASP A 20 12.69 20.36 -0.50
C ASP A 20 11.68 21.43 -0.95
N GLY A 21 10.43 21.01 -1.16
CA GLY A 21 9.32 21.86 -1.59
C GLY A 21 9.31 22.09 -3.10
N ALA A 22 9.01 23.31 -3.52
CA ALA A 22 8.90 23.69 -4.94
C ALA A 22 10.24 24.04 -5.60
N ARG A 23 11.37 23.63 -5.00
CA ARG A 23 12.72 23.89 -5.53
C ARG A 23 13.10 22.83 -6.56
N GLN A 24 14.19 23.08 -7.26
CA GLN A 24 14.76 22.07 -8.14
C GLN A 24 15.24 20.87 -7.30
N PRO A 25 14.75 19.65 -7.57
CA PRO A 25 15.07 18.50 -6.73
C PRO A 25 16.54 18.13 -6.85
N THR A 26 17.20 17.94 -5.71
CA THR A 26 18.54 17.37 -5.65
C THR A 26 18.44 15.84 -5.68
N ILE A 27 19.22 15.19 -6.55
CA ILE A 27 19.21 13.72 -6.68
C ILE A 27 20.63 13.21 -6.45
N TRP A 28 20.79 12.23 -5.58
CA TRP A 28 22.07 11.55 -5.37
C TRP A 28 21.89 10.03 -5.25
N THR A 29 23.00 9.33 -5.39
CA THR A 29 23.06 7.88 -5.27
C THR A 29 23.42 7.45 -3.86
N VAL A 30 22.79 6.37 -3.40
CA VAL A 30 23.09 5.71 -2.12
C VAL A 30 23.33 4.21 -2.35
N PRO A 31 23.99 3.51 -1.41
CA PRO A 31 23.99 2.04 -1.42
C PRO A 31 22.56 1.49 -1.40
N PRO A 32 22.32 0.31 -1.99
CA PRO A 32 21.02 -0.34 -1.89
C PRO A 32 20.65 -0.63 -0.42
N PRO A 33 19.35 -0.67 -0.07
CA PRO A 33 18.92 -1.05 1.27
C PRO A 33 19.40 -2.44 1.65
N ASP A 34 19.79 -2.61 2.91
CA ASP A 34 20.13 -3.91 3.50
C ASP A 34 18.85 -4.66 3.87
N MET A 35 18.08 -5.06 2.85
CA MET A 35 16.86 -5.84 3.00
C MET A 35 16.64 -6.70 1.77
N HIS A 36 16.32 -7.98 1.99
CA HIS A 36 16.07 -8.87 0.86
C HIS A 36 14.78 -8.45 0.11
N PRO A 37 14.76 -8.41 -1.24
CA PRO A 37 13.59 -7.93 -1.99
C PRO A 37 12.28 -8.67 -1.69
N ARG A 38 12.38 -9.95 -1.29
CA ARG A 38 11.21 -10.71 -0.82
C ARG A 38 10.66 -10.14 0.49
N GLU A 39 11.51 -9.87 1.46
CA GLU A 39 11.11 -9.32 2.77
C GLU A 39 10.53 -7.92 2.62
N ALA A 40 11.16 -7.08 1.80
CA ALA A 40 10.64 -5.75 1.47
C ALA A 40 9.23 -5.80 0.88
N ARG A 41 8.93 -6.80 0.05
CA ARG A 41 7.58 -6.98 -0.52
C ARG A 41 6.56 -7.43 0.52
N LEU A 42 6.94 -8.33 1.43
CA LEU A 42 6.06 -8.76 2.52
C LEU A 42 5.74 -7.59 3.45
N GLU A 43 6.75 -6.78 3.79
CA GLU A 43 6.55 -5.57 4.58
C GLU A 43 5.68 -4.52 3.86
N LEU A 44 5.88 -4.33 2.55
CA LEU A 44 5.02 -3.47 1.76
C LEU A 44 3.57 -3.96 1.78
N ALA A 45 3.34 -5.26 1.61
CA ALA A 45 2.00 -5.86 1.65
C ALA A 45 1.35 -5.71 3.04
N ARG A 46 2.07 -5.99 4.14
CA ARG A 46 1.56 -5.78 5.51
C ARG A 46 1.10 -4.34 5.73
N ARG A 47 1.94 -3.36 5.38
CA ARG A 47 1.61 -1.93 5.53
C ARG A 47 0.45 -1.50 4.63
N TYR A 48 0.40 -2.03 3.42
CA TYR A 48 -0.72 -1.79 2.51
C TYR A 48 -2.04 -2.32 3.10
N ILE A 49 -2.08 -3.59 3.53
CA ILE A 49 -3.30 -4.21 4.10
C ILE A 49 -3.73 -3.48 5.37
N ARG A 50 -2.78 -3.05 6.20
CA ARG A 50 -3.05 -2.24 7.40
C ARG A 50 -3.81 -0.94 7.10
N VAL A 51 -3.40 -0.24 6.04
CA VAL A 51 -3.89 1.11 5.73
C VAL A 51 -5.11 1.08 4.81
N PHE A 52 -5.13 0.15 3.86
CA PHE A 52 -6.12 0.09 2.77
C PHE A 52 -6.97 -1.18 2.79
N GLY A 53 -6.79 -2.07 3.76
CA GLY A 53 -7.62 -3.26 3.92
C GLY A 53 -9.04 -2.94 4.43
N PRO A 54 -10.02 -3.85 4.23
CA PRO A 54 -9.90 -5.17 3.63
C PRO A 54 -9.59 -5.13 2.13
N THR A 55 -8.69 -6.00 1.65
CA THR A 55 -8.22 -5.95 0.25
C THR A 55 -7.87 -7.34 -0.30
N THR A 56 -7.49 -7.42 -1.57
CA THR A 56 -7.06 -8.66 -2.24
C THR A 56 -5.65 -8.52 -2.80
N ALA A 57 -5.02 -9.66 -3.12
CA ALA A 57 -3.71 -9.67 -3.79
C ALA A 57 -3.75 -8.98 -5.16
N ALA A 58 -4.88 -9.03 -5.86
CA ALA A 58 -5.05 -8.38 -7.17
C ALA A 58 -5.05 -6.85 -7.05
N VAL A 59 -5.81 -6.29 -6.10
CA VAL A 59 -5.83 -4.85 -5.84
C VAL A 59 -4.47 -4.37 -5.34
N PHE A 60 -3.82 -5.13 -4.46
CA PHE A 60 -2.44 -4.83 -4.06
C PHE A 60 -1.47 -4.79 -5.26
N ALA A 61 -1.59 -5.73 -6.19
CA ALA A 61 -0.73 -5.79 -7.38
C ALA A 61 -0.89 -4.53 -8.25
N GLU A 62 -2.13 -4.11 -8.46
CA GLU A 62 -2.48 -2.89 -9.20
C GLU A 62 -1.93 -1.64 -8.50
N TRP A 63 -2.20 -1.48 -7.20
CA TRP A 63 -1.73 -0.35 -6.40
C TRP A 63 -0.19 -0.25 -6.37
N ALA A 64 0.49 -1.38 -6.14
CA ALA A 64 1.95 -1.41 -6.08
C ALA A 64 2.62 -1.36 -7.46
N GLY A 65 1.86 -1.48 -8.55
CA GLY A 65 2.40 -1.55 -9.91
C GLY A 65 3.29 -2.78 -10.14
N VAL A 66 2.98 -3.90 -9.47
CA VAL A 66 3.73 -5.16 -9.59
C VAL A 66 2.92 -6.21 -10.35
N LYS A 67 3.60 -7.24 -10.85
CA LYS A 67 2.91 -8.35 -11.52
C LYS A 67 2.03 -9.13 -10.53
N PRO A 68 0.91 -9.72 -10.98
CA PRO A 68 0.01 -10.50 -10.11
C PRO A 68 0.68 -11.66 -9.37
N ALA A 69 1.58 -12.40 -10.03
CA ALA A 69 2.22 -13.57 -9.41
C ALA A 69 3.06 -13.23 -8.15
N PRO A 70 3.98 -12.24 -8.18
CA PRO A 70 4.66 -11.77 -6.96
C PRO A 70 3.75 -11.24 -5.86
N ALA A 71 2.60 -10.65 -6.21
CA ALA A 71 1.62 -10.16 -5.25
C ALA A 71 0.89 -11.33 -4.57
N GLY A 72 0.43 -12.31 -5.35
CA GLY A 72 -0.16 -13.55 -4.83
C GLY A 72 0.80 -14.28 -3.89
N ALA A 73 2.05 -14.49 -4.31
CA ALA A 73 3.07 -15.12 -3.48
C ALA A 73 3.36 -14.36 -2.17
N ALA A 74 3.15 -13.04 -2.13
CA ALA A 74 3.27 -12.26 -0.90
C ALA A 74 2.08 -12.53 0.05
N PHE A 75 0.85 -12.60 -0.46
CA PHE A 75 -0.33 -12.95 0.33
C PHE A 75 -0.26 -14.40 0.85
N ASP A 76 0.16 -15.35 0.01
CA ASP A 76 0.36 -16.75 0.41
C ASP A 76 1.39 -16.87 1.55
N ALA A 77 2.49 -16.12 1.45
CA ALA A 77 3.52 -16.10 2.48
C ALA A 77 3.05 -15.45 3.80
N LEU A 78 2.03 -14.59 3.75
CA LEU A 78 1.42 -13.94 4.90
C LEU A 78 0.17 -14.67 5.40
N ALA A 79 -0.21 -15.83 4.84
CA ALA A 79 -1.50 -16.46 5.11
C ALA A 79 -1.80 -16.67 6.61
N THR A 80 -0.78 -16.97 7.43
CA THR A 80 -0.92 -17.14 8.89
C THR A 80 -1.12 -15.83 9.67
N GLU A 81 -0.88 -14.69 9.04
CA GLU A 81 -1.06 -13.33 9.58
C GLU A 81 -2.35 -12.67 9.06
N LEU A 82 -3.09 -13.34 8.17
CA LEU A 82 -4.26 -12.79 7.50
C LEU A 82 -5.54 -13.50 7.96
N THR A 83 -6.55 -12.70 8.25
CA THR A 83 -7.91 -13.20 8.50
C THR A 83 -8.76 -12.95 7.26
N PRO A 84 -9.42 -13.99 6.70
CA PRO A 84 -10.36 -13.79 5.59
C PRO A 84 -11.62 -13.08 6.10
N VAL A 85 -12.09 -12.10 5.33
CA VAL A 85 -13.32 -11.36 5.61
C VAL A 85 -14.16 -11.26 4.36
N ARG A 86 -15.47 -11.12 4.54
CA ARG A 86 -16.41 -10.88 3.43
C ARG A 86 -16.81 -9.41 3.43
N THR A 87 -16.55 -8.73 2.33
CA THR A 87 -17.14 -7.42 2.07
C THR A 87 -18.37 -7.61 1.16
N PRO A 88 -19.25 -6.61 1.04
CA PRO A 88 -20.33 -6.61 0.05
C PRO A 88 -19.88 -6.83 -1.41
N ILE A 89 -18.60 -6.62 -1.70
CA ILE A 89 -18.04 -6.65 -3.06
C ILE A 89 -17.29 -7.95 -3.32
N VAL A 90 -16.41 -8.36 -2.40
CA VAL A 90 -15.50 -9.49 -2.62
C VAL A 90 -15.06 -10.16 -1.31
N GLU A 91 -14.62 -11.41 -1.39
CA GLU A 91 -13.82 -12.01 -0.31
C GLU A 91 -12.44 -11.37 -0.28
N ALA A 92 -12.06 -10.87 0.89
CA ALA A 92 -10.89 -10.04 1.10
C ALA A 92 -10.12 -10.47 2.35
N TRP A 93 -9.00 -9.80 2.60
CA TRP A 93 -8.12 -10.07 3.72
C TRP A 93 -7.87 -8.81 4.53
N ILE A 94 -7.81 -9.00 5.85
CA ILE A 94 -7.24 -8.05 6.81
C ILE A 94 -6.07 -8.71 7.53
N LEU A 95 -5.24 -7.92 8.21
CA LEU A 95 -4.29 -8.47 9.17
C LEU A 95 -5.05 -9.01 10.38
N SER A 96 -4.74 -10.23 10.83
CA SER A 96 -5.40 -10.85 11.98
C SER A 96 -5.24 -10.05 13.27
N VAL A 97 -4.10 -9.37 13.43
CA VAL A 97 -3.84 -8.46 14.57
C VAL A 97 -4.83 -7.28 14.62
N ASP A 98 -5.48 -6.94 13.50
CA ASP A 98 -6.43 -5.82 13.39
C ASP A 98 -7.87 -6.23 13.50
N GLU A 99 -8.16 -7.53 13.49
CA GLU A 99 -9.52 -8.03 13.63
C GLU A 99 -10.28 -7.42 14.83
N PRO A 100 -9.67 -7.23 16.02
CA PRO A 100 -10.34 -6.55 17.12
C PRO A 100 -10.80 -5.12 16.80
N LEU A 101 -10.05 -4.37 15.98
CA LEU A 101 -10.41 -3.02 15.55
C LEU A 101 -11.62 -3.03 14.61
N PHE A 102 -11.71 -4.02 13.72
CA PHE A 102 -12.87 -4.20 12.83
C PHE A 102 -14.13 -4.66 13.58
N ARG A 103 -13.97 -5.37 14.70
CA ARG A 103 -15.09 -5.84 15.54
C ARG A 103 -15.58 -4.82 16.56
N ALA A 104 -14.79 -3.78 16.83
CA ALA A 104 -15.15 -2.73 17.77
C ALA A 104 -16.43 -2.01 17.32
N ALA A 105 -17.23 -1.54 18.28
CA ALA A 105 -18.39 -0.72 17.96
C ALA A 105 -17.94 0.53 17.18
N PRO A 106 -18.58 0.84 16.04
CA PRO A 106 -18.19 2.00 15.25
C PRO A 106 -18.36 3.27 16.09
N SER A 107 -17.36 4.14 16.03
CA SER A 107 -17.54 5.50 16.54
C SER A 107 -18.57 6.24 15.69
N PRO A 108 -19.30 7.23 16.25
CA PRO A 108 -20.20 8.06 15.47
C PRO A 108 -19.48 8.64 14.24
N ALA A 109 -20.12 8.53 13.07
CA ALA A 109 -19.58 9.08 11.85
C ALA A 109 -19.40 10.60 12.01
N ALA A 110 -18.20 11.10 11.68
CA ALA A 110 -17.98 12.54 11.64
C ALA A 110 -18.83 13.15 10.50
N PRO A 111 -19.48 14.31 10.70
CA PRO A 111 -20.29 14.94 9.66
C PRO A 111 -19.46 15.36 8.44
N ALA A 112 -18.15 15.55 8.62
CA ALA A 112 -17.19 15.80 7.55
C ALA A 112 -15.78 15.34 7.96
N ARG A 113 -14.94 15.03 6.97
CA ARG A 113 -13.49 14.84 7.12
C ARG A 113 -12.76 15.79 6.17
N LEU A 114 -11.90 16.65 6.70
CA LEU A 114 -11.07 17.54 5.89
C LEU A 114 -9.76 16.83 5.59
N LEU A 115 -9.50 16.58 4.31
CA LEU A 115 -8.31 15.87 3.84
C LEU A 115 -7.44 16.81 3.01
N PRO A 116 -6.10 16.74 3.16
CA PRO A 116 -5.20 17.51 2.32
C PRO A 116 -5.25 17.05 0.85
N SER A 117 -4.77 17.90 -0.05
CA SER A 117 -4.57 17.50 -1.45
C SER A 117 -3.57 16.34 -1.53
N GLY A 118 -3.91 15.31 -2.31
CA GLY A 118 -3.06 14.12 -2.47
C GLY A 118 -3.09 13.15 -1.29
N ASP A 119 -4.07 13.28 -0.38
CA ASP A 119 -4.23 12.33 0.72
C ASP A 119 -4.41 10.89 0.22
N ALA A 120 -3.82 9.93 0.94
CA ALA A 120 -3.87 8.51 0.63
C ALA A 120 -5.31 7.97 0.53
N TYR A 121 -6.27 8.58 1.21
CA TYR A 121 -7.69 8.28 1.09
C TYR A 121 -8.20 8.40 -0.36
N TYR A 122 -7.67 9.36 -1.14
CA TYR A 122 -8.02 9.51 -2.56
C TYR A 122 -7.25 8.57 -3.49
N LEU A 123 -6.19 7.92 -3.01
CA LEU A 123 -5.38 6.97 -3.78
C LEU A 123 -6.00 5.56 -3.85
N LEU A 124 -7.08 5.30 -3.09
CA LEU A 124 -7.91 4.11 -3.27
C LEU A 124 -8.57 4.15 -4.66
N GLN A 125 -8.33 3.09 -5.44
CA GLN A 125 -8.82 2.95 -6.80
C GLN A 125 -10.11 2.12 -6.82
N GLY A 126 -11.07 2.51 -7.67
CA GLY A 126 -12.23 1.68 -8.00
C GLY A 126 -13.25 1.47 -6.87
N ALA A 127 -13.87 0.28 -6.88
CA ALA A 127 -15.03 -0.07 -6.06
C ALA A 127 -14.74 -0.12 -4.54
N ASP A 128 -13.47 -0.18 -4.13
CA ASP A 128 -13.09 -0.16 -2.70
C ASP A 128 -13.48 1.17 -2.02
N ARG A 129 -13.67 2.25 -2.79
CA ARG A 129 -14.21 3.52 -2.28
C ARG A 129 -15.66 3.41 -1.82
N GLU A 130 -16.43 2.45 -2.34
CA GLU A 130 -17.83 2.22 -1.97
C GLU A 130 -17.97 1.63 -0.56
N LEU A 131 -16.90 1.04 -0.01
CA LEU A 131 -16.88 0.49 1.35
C LEU A 131 -16.54 1.53 2.43
N LEU A 132 -16.18 2.75 2.03
CA LEU A 132 -15.59 3.77 2.92
C LEU A 132 -16.52 4.94 3.25
N VAL A 133 -17.83 4.80 3.00
CA VAL A 133 -18.86 5.79 3.37
C VAL A 133 -20.02 5.14 4.11
#